data_AF-A0A2V4P0V9-F1
#
_entry.id   AF-A0A2V4P0V9-F1
#
_cell.length_a   1.000
_cell.length_b   1.000
_cell.length_c   1.000
_cell.angle_alpha   90.00
_cell.angle_beta   90.00
_cell.angle_gamma   90.00
#
_symmetry.space_group_name_H-M   'P 1'
#
loop_
_entity.id
_entity.type
_entity.pdbx_description
1 polymer ?
#
loop_
_entity_poly.entity_id
_entity_poly.type
_entity_poly.pdbx_seq_one_letter_code
_entity_poly.pdbx_strand_id
1 'polypeptide(L)'
;MERQEPSVARALTAPERRCESFPRPGRGSTQGARRPAVPSAWPTRPGLRSVQHLHRPAQPIPRADRARGGQTNVRSARHARRSATGRFLVRISMSIPSTREPAGTAAEPNGPLRRMCWIFPDRESIKGTAMWQDFFWNLYAECAADLGLAWSRHAPEEVTVDASVPGKPRIWVDQEPVTPQDTLFITALYSLPYQAMDIFNQYALYAVLEQAGFYLPFPPQVSLIGNDKLATMLYLDGSPVPAIPTWRLGTGRDVGKYGYEVGMEQVSYPAIVKPAGWCGGGGINLARDSEELRGLASLAQGGDTTLVVQPYLGEGTVDYRVYVIDGEPYAVAKRIPDSGSLVANASRGGRMEFPPMPPELAEATAYFAEKLPIPFFCVDFLHDGERFWFSELEPDGVILPDAADPERTLQRDITRARFAAYRAGHARWLAAGAPRGGAVRTEA
;
A
#
# COMPACT_ATOMS: atom_id res chain seq x y z
N MET A 1 61.63 24.89 3.93
CA MET A 1 61.71 24.99 5.40
C MET A 1 60.31 24.65 5.92
N GLU A 2 60.04 23.35 6.08
CA GLU A 2 60.01 22.61 7.37
C GLU A 2 58.65 22.79 8.05
N ARG A 3 57.68 21.88 7.82
CA ARG A 3 57.42 20.59 8.50
C ARG A 3 57.42 20.67 10.03
N GLN A 4 56.25 20.42 10.61
CA GLN A 4 56.11 19.66 11.87
C GLN A 4 54.72 19.00 11.91
N GLU A 5 54.71 17.66 11.96
CA GLU A 5 53.58 16.84 12.41
C GLU A 5 53.41 16.95 13.93
N PRO A 6 52.30 16.43 14.50
CA PRO A 6 52.48 15.12 15.15
C PRO A 6 51.27 14.16 15.13
N SER A 7 51.65 12.87 15.08
CA SER A 7 51.24 11.76 15.96
C SER A 7 49.91 11.01 15.75
N VAL A 8 50.12 9.79 15.24
CA VAL A 8 49.31 8.57 15.21
C VAL A 8 48.85 8.11 16.61
N ALA A 9 47.60 7.64 16.74
CA ALA A 9 47.14 6.85 17.88
C ALA A 9 46.28 5.64 17.44
N ARG A 10 46.94 4.48 17.47
CA ARG A 10 46.50 3.10 17.80
C ARG A 10 45.08 2.63 17.46
N ALA A 11 45.06 1.65 16.54
CA ALA A 11 44.04 0.62 16.40
C ALA A 11 43.99 -0.32 17.63
N LEU A 12 42.78 -0.64 18.08
CA LEU A 12 42.49 -1.72 19.03
C LEU A 12 42.01 -2.95 18.24
N THR A 13 42.83 -3.99 18.28
CA THR A 13 42.52 -5.34 17.80
C THR A 13 41.64 -6.08 18.81
N ALA A 14 40.60 -6.73 18.31
CA ALA A 14 39.72 -7.61 19.06
C ALA A 14 40.40 -8.96 19.37
N PRO A 15 40.14 -9.60 20.52
CA PRO A 15 40.71 -10.91 20.83
C PRO A 15 39.92 -12.07 20.20
N GLU A 16 40.66 -12.96 19.56
CA GLU A 16 40.25 -14.30 19.14
C GLU A 16 39.67 -15.11 20.32
N ARG A 17 38.46 -15.66 20.16
CA ARG A 17 37.95 -16.72 21.03
C ARG A 17 37.99 -18.05 20.28
N ARG A 18 38.78 -18.97 20.83
CA ARG A 18 38.82 -20.39 20.49
C ARG A 18 37.47 -21.03 20.80
N CYS A 19 36.91 -21.75 19.82
CA CYS A 19 35.85 -22.72 20.04
C CYS A 19 36.44 -23.97 20.70
N GLU A 20 36.14 -24.17 21.97
CA GLU A 20 36.27 -25.46 22.63
C GLU A 20 34.99 -26.27 22.42
N SER A 21 35.19 -27.48 21.93
CA SER A 21 34.21 -28.55 21.74
C SER A 21 33.57 -28.98 23.07
N PHE A 22 32.24 -29.09 23.11
CA PHE A 22 31.52 -29.85 24.14
C PHE A 22 30.64 -30.96 23.52
N PRO A 23 30.47 -32.10 24.21
CA PRO A 23 30.04 -33.36 23.62
C PRO A 23 28.52 -33.57 23.61
N ARG A 24 28.09 -34.46 22.71
CA ARG A 24 26.72 -34.98 22.58
C ARG A 24 26.25 -35.77 23.82
N PRO A 25 24.96 -35.73 24.17
CA PRO A 25 24.21 -36.87 24.69
C PRO A 25 23.32 -37.43 23.56
N GLY A 26 23.22 -38.72 23.27
CA GLY A 26 23.05 -39.86 24.18
C GLY A 26 21.61 -40.39 23.98
N ARG A 27 21.43 -41.37 23.08
CA ARG A 27 20.15 -42.07 22.89
C ARG A 27 19.88 -42.95 24.11
N GLY A 28 18.66 -42.87 24.66
CA GLY A 28 18.16 -43.76 25.70
C GLY A 28 16.65 -43.92 25.57
N SER A 29 16.19 -45.16 25.66
CA SER A 29 14.85 -45.66 25.31
C SER A 29 13.92 -45.80 26.52
N THR A 30 12.61 -45.83 26.19
CA THR A 30 11.52 -46.63 26.80
C THR A 30 10.90 -46.29 28.17
N GLN A 31 9.55 -46.35 28.12
CA GLN A 31 8.55 -46.74 29.13
C GLN A 31 7.97 -45.68 30.09
N GLY A 32 6.70 -45.35 29.80
CA GLY A 32 5.56 -45.65 30.69
C GLY A 32 5.35 -44.77 31.92
N ALA A 33 4.25 -44.00 31.93
CA ALA A 33 3.16 -44.12 32.90
C ALA A 33 2.24 -42.88 32.97
N ARG A 34 0.93 -43.19 32.97
CA ARG A 34 -0.16 -42.60 33.77
C ARG A 34 -0.66 -41.17 33.47
N ARG A 35 -1.87 -41.16 32.88
CA ARG A 35 -2.92 -40.14 33.02
C ARG A 35 -3.24 -39.84 34.49
N PRO A 36 -3.65 -38.62 34.82
CA PRO A 36 -4.63 -38.38 35.86
C PRO A 36 -5.97 -37.86 35.29
N ALA A 37 -6.99 -38.00 36.12
CA ALA A 37 -8.39 -38.03 35.82
C ALA A 37 -9.05 -36.65 35.71
N VAL A 38 -10.18 -36.68 35.00
CA VAL A 38 -11.28 -35.71 34.99
C VAL A 38 -11.90 -35.57 36.39
N PRO A 39 -12.35 -34.37 36.78
CA PRO A 39 -13.49 -34.24 37.68
C PRO A 39 -14.73 -33.73 36.93
N SER A 40 -15.79 -34.51 37.07
CA SER A 40 -17.14 -34.31 36.58
C SER A 40 -17.93 -33.33 37.45
N ALA A 41 -18.72 -32.47 36.76
CA ALA A 41 -20.09 -32.03 37.10
C ALA A 41 -20.29 -31.16 38.37
N TRP A 42 -21.21 -30.19 38.51
CA TRP A 42 -22.61 -29.87 38.11
C TRP A 42 -22.84 -28.34 38.37
N PRO A 43 -24.04 -27.70 38.24
CA PRO A 43 -25.34 -28.17 37.74
C PRO A 43 -26.01 -27.28 36.66
N THR A 44 -26.91 -27.92 35.93
CA THR A 44 -28.02 -27.30 35.20
C THR A 44 -29.03 -26.63 36.14
N ARG A 45 -29.60 -25.50 35.71
CA ARG A 45 -30.88 -25.00 36.24
C ARG A 45 -31.92 -24.82 35.13
N PRO A 46 -33.20 -25.13 35.40
CA PRO A 46 -34.26 -25.08 34.41
C PRO A 46 -35.08 -23.78 34.47
N GLY A 47 -35.69 -23.43 33.33
CA GLY A 47 -37.03 -22.86 33.27
C GLY A 47 -37.18 -21.35 33.40
N LEU A 48 -37.54 -20.68 32.30
CA LEU A 48 -38.63 -19.71 32.30
C LEU A 48 -39.25 -19.61 30.90
N ARG A 49 -40.56 -19.85 30.85
CA ARG A 49 -41.47 -19.69 29.70
C ARG A 49 -42.05 -18.27 29.70
N SER A 50 -42.69 -17.97 28.56
CA SER A 50 -43.66 -16.89 28.25
C SER A 50 -43.04 -15.59 27.73
N VAL A 51 -43.09 -15.34 26.41
CA VAL A 51 -44.24 -14.89 25.58
C VAL A 51 -44.62 -13.44 25.91
N GLN A 52 -44.20 -12.51 25.05
CA GLN A 52 -45.03 -11.38 24.68
C GLN A 52 -44.96 -11.16 23.16
N HIS A 53 -46.13 -11.37 22.54
CA HIS A 53 -46.47 -10.93 21.21
C HIS A 53 -46.39 -9.40 21.11
N LEU A 54 -45.83 -8.88 20.02
CA LEU A 54 -46.22 -7.58 19.49
C LEU A 54 -46.41 -7.70 17.98
N HIS A 55 -47.68 -7.66 17.60
CA HIS A 55 -48.16 -7.44 16.25
C HIS A 55 -47.75 -6.04 15.75
N ARG A 56 -47.13 -6.02 14.55
CA ARG A 56 -47.46 -5.25 13.31
C ARG A 56 -47.97 -3.79 13.41
N PRO A 57 -47.71 -2.90 12.41
CA PRO A 57 -47.86 -3.24 10.99
C PRO A 57 -46.86 -2.65 9.98
N ALA A 58 -46.92 -3.28 8.82
CA ALA A 58 -46.30 -2.89 7.56
C ALA A 58 -46.86 -1.55 7.02
N GLN A 59 -46.00 -0.80 6.34
CA GLN A 59 -46.36 0.33 5.49
C GLN A 59 -46.13 -0.03 4.01
N PRO A 60 -46.93 0.51 3.08
CA PRO A 60 -47.17 -0.10 1.78
C PRO A 60 -46.21 0.37 0.67
N ILE A 61 -46.03 -0.53 -0.28
CA ILE A 61 -45.46 -0.34 -1.62
C ILE A 61 -46.43 0.49 -2.48
N PRO A 62 -45.97 1.49 -3.23
CA PRO A 62 -46.69 1.98 -4.41
C PRO A 62 -46.23 1.22 -5.67
N ARG A 63 -47.19 0.63 -6.38
CA ARG A 63 -47.01 0.12 -7.75
C ARG A 63 -47.10 1.26 -8.76
N ALA A 64 -46.38 1.02 -9.86
CA ALA A 64 -46.28 1.73 -11.12
C ALA A 64 -47.52 2.45 -11.65
N ASP A 65 -47.27 3.52 -12.41
CA ASP A 65 -48.04 3.77 -13.63
C ASP A 65 -47.13 4.09 -14.82
N ARG A 66 -47.48 3.46 -15.95
CA ARG A 66 -46.91 3.64 -17.29
C ARG A 66 -47.45 4.94 -17.89
N ALA A 67 -46.69 5.58 -18.78
CA ALA A 67 -47.00 5.66 -20.22
C ALA A 67 -46.47 6.94 -20.92
N ARG A 68 -45.88 6.70 -22.10
CA ARG A 68 -45.85 7.53 -23.34
C ARG A 68 -45.02 8.83 -23.24
N GLY A 69 -43.95 8.98 -24.02
CA GLY A 69 -43.99 9.34 -25.45
C GLY A 69 -43.99 10.87 -25.57
N GLY A 70 -43.21 11.59 -26.37
CA GLY A 70 -42.20 11.33 -27.38
C GLY A 70 -41.71 12.71 -27.84
N GLN A 71 -40.92 12.72 -28.92
CA GLN A 71 -40.61 13.89 -29.77
C GLN A 71 -39.57 14.92 -29.25
N THR A 72 -38.35 14.71 -29.74
CA THR A 72 -37.57 15.68 -30.52
C THR A 72 -38.23 17.03 -30.82
N ASN A 73 -37.53 18.12 -30.51
CA ASN A 73 -37.43 19.22 -31.47
C ASN A 73 -36.13 20.03 -31.34
N VAL A 74 -35.48 20.12 -32.49
CA VAL A 74 -34.42 21.05 -32.87
C VAL A 74 -35.04 22.44 -33.02
N ARG A 75 -34.41 23.51 -32.52
CA ARG A 75 -34.11 24.74 -33.29
C ARG A 75 -33.52 25.90 -32.49
N SER A 76 -32.43 26.40 -33.07
CA SER A 76 -32.10 27.80 -33.38
C SER A 76 -31.65 28.77 -32.31
N ALA A 77 -30.40 29.20 -32.54
CA ALA A 77 -29.72 30.43 -32.19
C ALA A 77 -30.53 31.74 -32.38
N ARG A 78 -30.15 32.75 -31.57
CA ARG A 78 -29.85 34.15 -31.91
C ARG A 78 -29.41 34.86 -30.62
N HIS A 79 -28.13 35.24 -30.46
CA HIS A 79 -27.57 36.57 -30.77
C HIS A 79 -28.38 37.77 -30.24
N ALA A 80 -27.87 38.44 -29.21
CA ALA A 80 -27.87 39.90 -29.09
C ALA A 80 -26.80 40.41 -28.11
N ARG A 81 -25.97 41.33 -28.61
CA ARG A 81 -24.91 42.11 -27.95
C ARG A 81 -25.45 43.26 -27.06
N ARG A 82 -24.51 43.86 -26.32
CA ARG A 82 -24.40 45.25 -25.77
C ARG A 82 -24.86 45.39 -24.32
N SER A 83 -24.30 46.25 -23.46
CA SER A 83 -23.04 47.02 -23.32
C SER A 83 -23.21 47.88 -22.05
N ALA A 84 -22.14 48.57 -21.60
CA ALA A 84 -22.12 49.75 -20.71
C ALA A 84 -22.03 49.46 -19.19
N THR A 85 -20.83 49.57 -18.59
CA THR A 85 -20.20 50.78 -17.99
C THR A 85 -20.87 51.32 -16.74
N GLY A 86 -20.15 51.24 -15.61
CA GLY A 86 -20.46 51.96 -14.38
C GLY A 86 -19.21 52.08 -13.50
N ARG A 87 -18.51 53.21 -13.60
CA ARG A 87 -17.42 53.62 -12.71
C ARG A 87 -17.98 54.02 -11.35
N PHE A 88 -17.34 53.60 -10.26
CA PHE A 88 -17.38 54.34 -9.00
C PHE A 88 -15.96 54.53 -8.48
N LEU A 89 -15.56 55.81 -8.41
CA LEU A 89 -14.36 56.30 -7.73
C LEU A 89 -14.70 56.45 -6.23
N VAL A 90 -13.84 55.93 -5.35
CA VAL A 90 -13.66 56.50 -4.01
C VAL A 90 -12.17 56.70 -3.78
N ARG A 91 -11.81 57.96 -3.55
CA ARG A 91 -10.48 58.47 -3.17
C ARG A 91 -10.28 58.21 -1.67
N ILE A 92 -9.17 57.60 -1.28
CA ILE A 92 -8.58 57.80 0.06
C ILE A 92 -7.06 57.97 -0.13
N SER A 93 -6.55 59.09 0.39
CA SER A 93 -5.14 59.50 0.31
C SER A 93 -4.28 58.88 1.41
N MET A 94 -3.11 58.41 0.99
CA MET A 94 -1.76 58.51 1.57
C MET A 94 -1.54 58.43 3.09
N SER A 95 -0.76 57.41 3.48
CA SER A 95 0.43 57.59 4.34
C SER A 95 1.37 56.36 4.22
N ILE A 96 2.65 56.62 3.95
CA ILE A 96 3.78 55.68 3.84
C ILE A 96 4.51 55.61 5.19
N PRO A 97 4.94 54.42 5.65
CA PRO A 97 6.38 54.09 5.78
C PRO A 97 6.65 52.69 5.22
N SER A 98 7.43 52.50 4.15
CA SER A 98 8.90 52.42 4.10
C SER A 98 9.54 51.53 5.18
N THR A 99 9.43 50.22 5.00
CA THR A 99 10.53 49.28 5.32
C THR A 99 10.67 48.29 4.19
N ARG A 100 11.85 48.29 3.57
CA ARG A 100 12.29 47.35 2.52
C ARG A 100 12.28 45.94 3.10
N GLU A 101 11.43 45.08 2.56
CA GLU A 101 11.73 43.64 2.50
C GLU A 101 12.47 43.35 1.20
N PRO A 102 13.51 42.50 1.22
CA PRO A 102 14.19 42.11 0.01
C PRO A 102 13.22 41.30 -0.84
N ALA A 103 13.01 41.76 -2.08
CA ALA A 103 12.45 40.94 -3.14
C ALA A 103 13.36 39.72 -3.33
N GLY A 104 13.09 38.66 -2.58
CA GLY A 104 13.44 37.32 -3.00
C GLY A 104 12.76 37.13 -4.34
N THR A 105 13.56 37.08 -5.38
CA THR A 105 13.15 36.63 -6.71
C THR A 105 12.40 35.32 -6.51
N ALA A 106 11.07 35.37 -6.57
CA ALA A 106 10.26 34.19 -6.78
C ALA A 106 10.79 33.58 -8.07
N ALA A 107 11.55 32.50 -7.94
CA ALA A 107 12.02 31.74 -9.08
C ALA A 107 10.77 31.39 -9.90
N GLU A 108 10.77 31.83 -11.15
CA GLU A 108 9.82 31.37 -12.17
C GLU A 108 9.70 29.84 -12.06
N PRO A 109 8.50 29.25 -11.85
CA PRO A 109 8.34 27.84 -11.50
C PRO A 109 8.58 26.86 -12.65
N ASN A 110 9.20 27.29 -13.75
CA ASN A 110 9.42 26.47 -14.94
C ASN A 110 10.76 25.70 -14.87
N GLY A 111 11.03 25.03 -13.75
CA GLY A 111 12.15 24.11 -13.62
C GLY A 111 11.73 22.66 -13.90
N PRO A 112 12.60 21.80 -14.48
CA PRO A 112 12.32 20.38 -14.60
C PRO A 112 12.15 19.74 -13.21
N LEU A 113 11.48 18.59 -13.11
CA LEU A 113 11.41 17.79 -11.89
C LEU A 113 12.80 17.66 -11.25
N ARG A 114 12.92 18.01 -9.96
CA ARG A 114 14.19 17.99 -9.22
C ARG A 114 14.20 16.94 -8.11
N ARG A 115 13.06 16.72 -7.46
CA ARG A 115 12.99 15.90 -6.25
C ARG A 115 11.83 14.91 -6.26
N MET A 116 12.09 13.77 -5.64
CA MET A 116 11.15 12.70 -5.41
C MET A 116 11.10 12.42 -3.91
N CYS A 117 9.98 12.78 -3.30
CA CYS A 117 9.80 12.64 -1.86
C CYS A 117 8.87 11.46 -1.59
N TRP A 118 9.36 10.44 -0.88
CA TRP A 118 8.51 9.35 -0.43
C TRP A 118 7.94 9.69 0.93
N ILE A 119 6.61 9.77 1.02
CA ILE A 119 5.94 9.85 2.30
C ILE A 119 5.93 8.46 2.93
N PHE A 120 6.70 8.30 4.00
CA PHE A 120 6.95 7.02 4.66
C PHE A 120 6.89 7.23 6.18
N PRO A 121 6.04 6.50 6.92
CA PRO A 121 5.91 6.68 8.36
C PRO A 121 7.19 6.18 9.07
N ASP A 122 8.00 7.11 9.57
CA ASP A 122 9.27 6.76 10.23
C ASP A 122 9.04 6.26 11.67
N ARG A 123 8.63 5.00 11.77
CA ARG A 123 8.51 4.25 13.03
C ARG A 123 9.47 3.07 13.12
N GLU A 124 10.45 3.04 12.24
CA GLU A 124 11.38 1.92 12.16
C GLU A 124 12.32 1.91 13.35
N SER A 125 12.61 0.71 13.86
CA SER A 125 13.66 0.56 14.87
C SER A 125 15.04 0.85 14.26
N ILE A 126 16.05 1.13 15.08
CA ILE A 126 17.45 1.27 14.62
C ILE A 126 17.88 0.03 13.80
N LYS A 127 17.46 -1.17 14.21
CA LYS A 127 17.76 -2.42 13.50
C LYS A 127 17.04 -2.49 12.15
N GLY A 128 15.75 -2.14 12.13
CA GLY A 128 14.95 -2.08 10.91
C GLY A 128 15.56 -1.11 9.91
N THR A 129 15.81 0.12 10.35
CA THR A 129 16.44 1.19 9.56
C THR A 129 17.77 0.74 8.96
N ALA A 130 18.66 0.13 9.73
CA ALA A 130 19.95 -0.33 9.21
C ALA A 130 19.80 -1.39 8.11
N MET A 131 18.92 -2.38 8.32
CA MET A 131 18.63 -3.42 7.33
C MET A 131 18.07 -2.80 6.04
N TRP A 132 17.09 -1.93 6.19
CA TRP A 132 16.39 -1.24 5.11
C TRP A 132 17.27 -0.27 4.33
N GLN A 133 18.20 0.40 5.00
CA GLN A 133 19.15 1.31 4.37
C GLN A 133 19.96 0.61 3.28
N ASP A 134 20.53 -0.56 3.62
CA ASP A 134 21.32 -1.38 2.70
C ASP A 134 20.42 -2.10 1.68
N PHE A 135 19.25 -2.57 2.12
CA PHE A 135 18.36 -3.36 1.27
C PHE A 135 17.67 -2.56 0.18
N PHE A 136 17.37 -1.27 0.36
CA PHE A 136 16.74 -0.47 -0.70
C PHE A 136 17.06 1.03 -0.69
N TRP A 137 17.34 1.68 0.44
CA TRP A 137 17.34 3.16 0.46
C TRP A 137 18.56 3.73 -0.24
N ASN A 138 19.73 3.13 -0.05
CA ASN A 138 20.94 3.50 -0.78
C ASN A 138 20.75 3.30 -2.29
N LEU A 139 20.21 2.15 -2.69
CA LEU A 139 19.96 1.84 -4.11
C LEU A 139 18.97 2.84 -4.73
N TYR A 140 17.91 3.21 -4.00
CA TYR A 140 16.94 4.20 -4.47
C TYR A 140 17.57 5.59 -4.63
N ALA A 141 18.39 6.03 -3.68
CA ALA A 141 19.11 7.29 -3.79
C ALA A 141 20.07 7.29 -5.00
N GLU A 142 20.81 6.19 -5.22
CA GLU A 142 21.71 6.03 -6.36
C GLU A 142 20.95 6.04 -7.70
N CYS A 143 19.89 5.24 -7.84
CA CYS A 143 19.08 5.20 -9.05
C CYS A 143 18.39 6.53 -9.36
N ALA A 144 17.98 7.29 -8.33
CA ALA A 144 17.43 8.62 -8.51
C ALA A 144 18.51 9.63 -8.98
N ALA A 145 19.70 9.58 -8.38
CA ALA A 145 20.83 10.44 -8.76
C ALA A 145 21.25 10.22 -10.23
N ASP A 146 21.27 8.96 -10.69
CA ASP A 146 21.50 8.57 -12.09
C ASP A 146 20.50 9.18 -13.08
N LEU A 147 19.31 9.54 -12.60
CA LEU A 147 18.26 10.21 -13.37
C LEU A 147 18.25 11.73 -13.18
N GLY A 148 19.22 12.28 -12.44
CA GLY A 148 19.33 13.71 -12.12
C GLY A 148 18.32 14.17 -11.06
N LEU A 149 17.81 13.26 -10.23
CA LEU A 149 16.80 13.52 -9.21
C LEU A 149 17.39 13.39 -7.79
N ALA A 150 16.96 14.26 -6.90
CA ALA A 150 17.12 14.05 -5.47
C ALA A 150 16.02 13.10 -4.96
N TRP A 151 16.37 12.19 -4.07
CA TRP A 151 15.43 11.28 -3.42
C TRP A 151 15.52 11.44 -1.90
N SER A 152 14.37 11.47 -1.24
CA SER A 152 14.26 11.55 0.22
C SER A 152 13.03 10.80 0.72
N ARG A 153 13.07 10.43 2.00
CA ARG A 153 11.91 9.90 2.74
C ARG A 153 11.50 10.93 3.79
N HIS A 154 10.19 11.09 3.95
CA HIS A 154 9.63 12.01 4.92
C HIS A 154 8.46 11.39 5.66
N ALA A 155 8.41 11.58 6.96
CA ALA A 155 7.24 11.22 7.74
C ALA A 155 6.09 12.20 7.44
N PRO A 156 4.81 11.77 7.54
CA PRO A 156 3.68 12.67 7.30
C PRO A 156 3.74 13.99 8.08
N GLU A 157 4.23 13.99 9.32
CA GLU A 157 4.38 15.16 10.19
C GLU A 157 5.43 16.17 9.72
N GLU A 158 6.32 15.79 8.81
CA GLU A 158 7.32 16.69 8.22
C GLU A 158 6.75 17.50 7.04
N VAL A 159 5.52 17.20 6.62
CA VAL A 159 4.81 17.94 5.57
C VAL A 159 3.87 18.95 6.19
N THR A 160 4.14 20.24 5.95
CA THR A 160 3.27 21.34 6.37
C THR A 160 2.57 21.94 5.16
N VAL A 161 1.26 22.17 5.29
CA VAL A 161 0.43 22.76 4.23
C VAL A 161 -0.25 24.01 4.75
N ASP A 162 -0.03 25.14 4.07
CA ASP A 162 -0.74 26.40 4.30
C ASP A 162 -1.72 26.65 3.16
N ALA A 163 -3.01 26.61 3.48
CA ALA A 163 -4.11 26.93 2.57
C ALA A 163 -4.87 28.21 2.99
N SER A 164 -4.23 29.11 3.75
CA SER A 164 -4.82 30.38 4.19
C SER A 164 -5.26 31.29 3.04
N VAL A 165 -4.68 31.11 1.85
CA VAL A 165 -5.11 31.76 0.61
C VAL A 165 -5.87 30.77 -0.27
N PRO A 166 -7.18 30.98 -0.51
CA PRO A 166 -7.99 30.08 -1.33
C PRO A 166 -7.38 29.82 -2.71
N GLY A 167 -7.25 28.54 -3.07
CA GLY A 167 -6.72 28.10 -4.37
C GLY A 167 -5.22 28.30 -4.56
N LYS A 168 -4.47 28.68 -3.51
CA LYS A 168 -3.01 28.87 -3.55
C LYS A 168 -2.33 28.17 -2.37
N PRO A 169 -2.43 26.84 -2.26
CA PRO A 169 -1.76 26.12 -1.19
C PRO A 169 -0.24 26.29 -1.31
N ARG A 170 0.43 26.43 -0.16
CA ARG A 170 1.89 26.40 -0.04
C ARG A 170 2.29 25.19 0.79
N ILE A 171 3.30 24.46 0.33
CA ILE A 171 3.68 23.16 0.90
C ILE A 171 5.16 23.24 1.27
N TRP A 172 5.49 22.75 2.45
CA TRP A 172 6.84 22.56 2.92
C TRP A 172 7.07 21.10 3.26
N VAL A 173 8.25 20.61 2.94
CA VAL A 173 8.75 19.29 3.34
C VAL A 173 10.02 19.54 4.13
N ASP A 174 10.01 19.18 5.42
CA ASP A 174 11.10 19.51 6.36
C ASP A 174 11.55 20.98 6.26
N GLN A 175 10.59 21.90 6.38
CA GLN A 175 10.81 23.36 6.32
C GLN A 175 11.26 23.91 4.96
N GLU A 176 11.48 23.06 3.95
CA GLU A 176 11.82 23.50 2.60
C GLU A 176 10.57 23.64 1.72
N PRO A 177 10.34 24.79 1.05
CA PRO A 177 9.19 24.97 0.18
C PRO A 177 9.32 24.10 -1.07
N VAL A 178 8.23 23.44 -1.45
CA VAL A 178 8.14 22.60 -2.64
C VAL A 178 7.01 23.01 -3.56
N THR A 179 7.15 22.74 -4.86
CA THR A 179 6.14 23.05 -5.87
C THR A 179 5.76 21.82 -6.67
N PRO A 180 4.56 21.78 -7.27
CA PRO A 180 4.23 20.69 -8.18
C PRO A 180 5.14 20.57 -9.40
N GLN A 181 5.83 21.64 -9.79
CA GLN A 181 6.71 21.64 -10.95
C GLN A 181 8.05 20.94 -10.68
N ASP A 182 8.57 21.05 -9.46
CA ASP A 182 9.89 20.52 -9.11
C ASP A 182 9.85 19.30 -8.18
N THR A 183 8.70 18.92 -7.66
CA THR A 183 8.50 17.76 -6.77
C THR A 183 7.40 16.82 -7.26
N LEU A 184 7.66 15.52 -7.12
CA LEU A 184 6.61 14.50 -7.05
C LEU A 184 6.65 13.77 -5.70
N PHE A 185 5.50 13.25 -5.27
CA PHE A 185 5.39 12.49 -4.03
C PHE A 185 5.06 11.02 -4.28
N ILE A 186 5.92 10.12 -3.82
CA ILE A 186 5.61 8.69 -3.76
C ILE A 186 4.70 8.46 -2.55
N THR A 187 3.48 7.97 -2.81
CA THR A 187 2.34 7.94 -1.87
C THR A 187 1.71 6.55 -1.77
N ALA A 188 2.55 5.53 -1.76
CA ALA A 188 2.11 4.17 -1.43
C ALA A 188 1.98 4.01 0.08
N LEU A 189 0.89 3.37 0.53
CA LEU A 189 0.68 3.11 1.95
C LEU A 189 1.69 2.09 2.47
N TYR A 190 2.30 2.40 3.60
CA TYR A 190 3.08 1.45 4.38
C TYR A 190 2.33 1.12 5.68
N SER A 191 2.01 -0.17 5.86
CA SER A 191 0.87 -0.61 6.69
C SER A 191 1.18 -1.85 7.54
N LEU A 192 2.30 -1.84 8.27
CA LEU A 192 2.63 -2.87 9.26
C LEU A 192 1.83 -2.68 10.57
N PRO A 193 1.74 -3.71 11.44
CA PRO A 193 0.93 -3.66 12.67
C PRO A 193 1.21 -2.43 13.54
N TYR A 194 2.48 -2.08 13.70
CA TYR A 194 2.92 -0.97 14.55
C TYR A 194 2.75 0.41 13.89
N GLN A 195 2.26 0.46 12.65
CA GLN A 195 1.99 1.66 11.87
C GLN A 195 0.49 1.85 11.59
N ALA A 196 -0.38 1.01 12.16
CA ALA A 196 -1.82 1.07 11.89
C ALA A 196 -2.43 2.46 12.12
N MET A 197 -1.93 3.19 13.12
CA MET A 197 -2.36 4.56 13.43
C MET A 197 -1.87 5.59 12.39
N ASP A 198 -0.79 5.31 11.67
CA ASP A 198 -0.24 6.22 10.66
C ASP A 198 -0.94 6.07 9.31
N ILE A 199 -1.63 4.95 9.06
CA ILE A 199 -2.30 4.67 7.79
C ILE A 199 -3.30 5.79 7.44
N PHE A 200 -4.13 6.20 8.41
CA PHE A 200 -5.09 7.27 8.16
C PHE A 200 -4.41 8.61 7.88
N ASN A 201 -3.34 8.94 8.61
CA ASN A 201 -2.61 10.18 8.40
C ASN A 201 -1.91 10.21 7.03
N GLN A 202 -1.26 9.11 6.64
CA GLN A 202 -0.71 8.93 5.29
C GLN A 202 -1.79 9.16 4.23
N TYR A 203 -2.91 8.43 4.32
CA TYR A 203 -4.00 8.55 3.36
C TYR A 203 -4.57 9.98 3.26
N ALA A 204 -4.83 10.61 4.41
CA ALA A 204 -5.36 11.97 4.46
C ALA A 204 -4.37 12.97 3.83
N LEU A 205 -3.07 12.82 4.12
CA LEU A 205 -2.03 13.64 3.52
C LEU A 205 -1.95 13.43 2.00
N TYR A 206 -2.07 12.19 1.51
CA TYR A 206 -2.05 11.91 0.06
C TYR A 206 -3.18 12.66 -0.64
N ALA A 207 -4.39 12.64 -0.05
CA ALA A 207 -5.51 13.41 -0.57
C ALA A 207 -5.23 14.93 -0.56
N VAL A 208 -4.62 15.46 0.50
CA VAL A 208 -4.22 16.87 0.56
C VAL A 208 -3.21 17.21 -0.54
N LEU A 209 -2.19 16.38 -0.75
CA LEU A 209 -1.16 16.60 -1.78
C LEU A 209 -1.75 16.53 -3.20
N GLU A 210 -2.68 15.60 -3.44
CA GLU A 210 -3.43 15.51 -4.71
C GLU A 210 -4.23 16.80 -4.96
N GLN A 211 -4.99 17.27 -3.96
CA GLN A 211 -5.79 18.50 -4.07
C GLN A 211 -4.94 19.77 -4.14
N ALA A 212 -3.74 19.74 -3.57
CA ALA A 212 -2.73 20.77 -3.73
C ALA A 212 -2.10 20.79 -5.13
N GLY A 213 -2.47 19.83 -5.97
CA GLY A 213 -2.06 19.76 -7.36
C GLY A 213 -0.68 19.19 -7.54
N PHE A 214 -0.22 18.27 -6.69
CA PHE A 214 1.01 17.50 -6.93
C PHE A 214 0.72 16.25 -7.77
N TYR A 215 1.69 15.86 -8.58
CA TYR A 215 1.66 14.55 -9.21
C TYR A 215 1.99 13.46 -8.18
N LEU A 216 1.08 12.50 -8.07
CA LEU A 216 1.23 11.31 -7.25
C LEU A 216 1.28 10.10 -8.20
N PRO A 217 2.39 9.36 -8.29
CA PRO A 217 2.44 8.10 -9.02
C PRO A 217 1.39 7.09 -8.51
N PHE A 218 1.00 7.24 -7.23
CA PHE A 218 0.03 6.38 -6.56
C PHE A 218 -1.08 7.22 -5.93
N PRO A 219 -2.16 7.53 -6.67
CA PRO A 219 -3.26 8.32 -6.14
C PRO A 219 -3.88 7.70 -4.88
N PRO A 220 -4.44 8.50 -3.96
CA PRO A 220 -4.93 8.01 -2.66
C PRO A 220 -5.94 6.86 -2.77
N GLN A 221 -6.78 6.88 -3.80
CA GLN A 221 -7.81 5.87 -4.05
C GLN A 221 -7.18 4.52 -4.41
N VAL A 222 -6.11 4.52 -5.20
CA VAL A 222 -5.38 3.30 -5.59
C VAL A 222 -4.66 2.73 -4.38
N SER A 223 -4.05 3.57 -3.55
CA SER A 223 -3.40 3.12 -2.32
C SER A 223 -4.37 2.44 -1.35
N LEU A 224 -5.61 2.94 -1.22
CA LEU A 224 -6.66 2.26 -0.43
C LEU A 224 -7.04 0.89 -1.01
N ILE A 225 -7.26 0.81 -2.32
CA ILE A 225 -7.64 -0.43 -3.00
C ILE A 225 -6.54 -1.47 -2.85
N GLY A 226 -5.29 -1.11 -3.14
CA GLY A 226 -4.14 -2.00 -3.07
C GLY A 226 -3.78 -2.43 -1.65
N ASN A 227 -4.14 -1.65 -0.63
CA ASN A 227 -3.85 -1.99 0.76
C ASN A 227 -4.78 -3.08 1.30
N ASP A 228 -6.08 -3.09 0.95
CA ASP A 228 -7.01 -4.14 1.40
C ASP A 228 -7.14 -5.26 0.37
N LYS A 229 -6.66 -6.46 0.73
CA LYS A 229 -6.65 -7.61 -0.17
C LYS A 229 -8.01 -7.95 -0.77
N LEU A 230 -9.13 -7.84 -0.03
CA LEU A 230 -10.45 -8.10 -0.61
C LEU A 230 -10.88 -6.96 -1.55
N ALA A 231 -10.61 -5.70 -1.18
CA ALA A 231 -10.93 -4.57 -2.05
C ALA A 231 -10.19 -4.66 -3.39
N THR A 232 -8.92 -5.09 -3.37
CA THR A 232 -8.15 -5.40 -4.59
C THR A 232 -8.85 -6.44 -5.46
N MET A 233 -9.28 -7.58 -4.89
CA MET A 233 -9.97 -8.63 -5.65
C MET A 233 -11.26 -8.13 -6.29
N LEU A 234 -12.04 -7.33 -5.55
CA LEU A 234 -13.30 -6.79 -6.06
C LEU A 234 -13.08 -5.73 -7.15
N TYR A 235 -12.04 -4.89 -7.02
CA TYR A 235 -11.72 -3.87 -8.01
C TYR A 235 -11.24 -4.47 -9.34
N LEU A 236 -10.50 -5.57 -9.26
CA LEU A 236 -9.93 -6.28 -10.40
C LEU A 236 -10.74 -7.53 -10.80
N ASP A 237 -12.01 -7.58 -10.40
CA ASP A 237 -12.93 -8.63 -10.84
C ASP A 237 -12.99 -8.69 -12.38
N GLY A 238 -13.16 -9.88 -12.94
CA GLY A 238 -13.08 -10.12 -14.38
C GLY A 238 -11.67 -10.31 -14.93
N SER A 239 -10.65 -10.39 -14.08
CA SER A 239 -9.28 -10.79 -14.46
C SER A 239 -9.26 -12.13 -15.23
N PRO A 240 -8.48 -12.24 -16.33
CA PRO A 240 -8.24 -13.52 -17.02
C PRO A 240 -7.72 -14.63 -16.12
N VAL A 241 -6.91 -14.26 -15.11
CA VAL A 241 -6.50 -15.18 -14.04
C VAL A 241 -7.42 -14.97 -12.84
N PRO A 242 -8.13 -16.01 -12.37
CA PRO A 242 -9.12 -15.84 -11.30
C PRO A 242 -8.47 -15.40 -9.98
N ALA A 243 -9.13 -14.49 -9.28
CA ALA A 243 -8.79 -14.15 -7.90
C ALA A 243 -8.93 -15.36 -6.97
N ILE A 244 -8.04 -15.47 -5.98
CA ILE A 244 -8.22 -16.45 -4.90
C ILE A 244 -9.53 -16.10 -4.16
N PRO A 245 -10.43 -17.07 -3.92
CA PRO A 245 -11.62 -16.85 -3.10
C PRO A 245 -11.21 -16.24 -1.75
N THR A 246 -11.80 -15.09 -1.41
CA THR A 246 -11.33 -14.28 -0.27
C THR A 246 -12.51 -13.85 0.57
N TRP A 247 -12.45 -14.14 1.87
CA TRP A 247 -13.39 -13.61 2.85
C TRP A 247 -12.67 -12.58 3.71
N ARG A 248 -13.34 -11.47 4.03
CA ARG A 248 -12.79 -10.42 4.90
C ARG A 248 -13.48 -10.43 6.26
N LEU A 249 -12.69 -10.42 7.32
CA LEU A 249 -13.11 -10.51 8.70
C LEU A 249 -12.65 -9.29 9.49
N GLY A 250 -13.60 -8.49 9.98
CA GLY A 250 -13.33 -7.47 10.99
C GLY A 250 -13.17 -8.12 12.37
N THR A 251 -12.10 -7.79 13.09
CA THR A 251 -11.73 -8.41 14.38
C THR A 251 -11.99 -7.49 15.58
N GLY A 252 -12.99 -6.62 15.50
CA GLY A 252 -13.27 -5.62 16.54
C GLY A 252 -13.82 -6.17 17.85
N ARG A 253 -14.42 -5.29 18.67
CA ARG A 253 -14.90 -5.55 20.04
C ARG A 253 -15.71 -6.85 20.24
N ASP A 254 -16.52 -7.23 19.26
CA ASP A 254 -17.45 -8.36 19.37
C ASP A 254 -16.99 -9.62 18.63
N VAL A 255 -15.73 -9.72 18.18
CA VAL A 255 -15.26 -10.91 17.43
C VAL A 255 -15.43 -12.21 18.22
N GLY A 256 -15.30 -12.17 19.55
CA GLY A 256 -15.54 -13.32 20.45
C GLY A 256 -16.99 -13.78 20.53
N LYS A 257 -17.94 -13.08 19.89
CA LYS A 257 -19.33 -13.52 19.73
C LYS A 257 -19.58 -14.31 18.43
N TYR A 258 -18.55 -14.45 17.59
CA TYR A 258 -18.57 -15.26 16.35
C TYR A 258 -19.66 -14.88 15.34
N GLY A 259 -20.22 -13.66 15.42
CA GLY A 259 -21.27 -13.20 14.49
C GLY A 259 -20.81 -13.12 13.03
N TYR A 260 -19.50 -13.11 12.79
CA TYR A 260 -18.91 -13.10 11.45
C TYR A 260 -19.04 -14.45 10.72
N GLU A 261 -19.31 -15.56 11.42
CA GLU A 261 -19.34 -16.91 10.82
C GLU A 261 -20.46 -17.08 9.81
N VAL A 262 -21.50 -16.25 9.87
CA VAL A 262 -22.58 -16.19 8.86
C VAL A 262 -22.03 -15.92 7.44
N GLY A 263 -20.88 -15.24 7.33
CA GLY A 263 -20.22 -14.98 6.05
C GLY A 263 -19.19 -16.04 5.65
N MET A 264 -18.98 -17.08 6.46
CA MET A 264 -17.87 -18.04 6.31
C MET A 264 -18.32 -19.46 5.97
N GLU A 265 -19.60 -19.66 5.63
CA GLU A 265 -20.18 -20.99 5.37
C GLU A 265 -19.47 -21.78 4.25
N GLN A 266 -18.85 -21.07 3.30
CA GLN A 266 -18.15 -21.65 2.15
C GLN A 266 -16.63 -21.76 2.34
N VAL A 267 -16.11 -21.40 3.52
CA VAL A 267 -14.68 -21.57 3.81
C VAL A 267 -14.36 -23.06 3.91
N SER A 268 -13.46 -23.51 3.04
CA SER A 268 -12.85 -24.84 3.13
C SER A 268 -11.59 -24.79 4.00
N TYR A 269 -11.39 -25.82 4.83
CA TYR A 269 -10.19 -25.97 5.64
C TYR A 269 -9.27 -27.09 5.11
N PRO A 270 -7.94 -26.97 5.28
CA PRO A 270 -7.25 -25.85 5.93
C PRO A 270 -7.33 -24.55 5.11
N ALA A 271 -7.27 -23.41 5.78
CA ALA A 271 -7.39 -22.08 5.20
C ALA A 271 -6.20 -21.21 5.59
N ILE A 272 -5.75 -20.35 4.67
CA ILE A 272 -4.80 -19.29 4.95
C ILE A 272 -5.53 -18.11 5.58
N VAL A 273 -5.03 -17.66 6.72
CA VAL A 273 -5.51 -16.48 7.44
C VAL A 273 -4.37 -15.47 7.48
N LYS A 274 -4.60 -14.27 6.94
CA LYS A 274 -3.60 -13.21 6.90
C LYS A 274 -4.23 -11.84 7.14
N PRO A 275 -3.49 -10.85 7.66
CA PRO A 275 -3.97 -9.48 7.74
C PRO A 275 -4.41 -8.97 6.37
N ALA A 276 -5.55 -8.29 6.32
CA ALA A 276 -6.08 -7.71 5.09
C ALA A 276 -5.13 -6.65 4.53
N GLY A 277 -4.54 -5.86 5.45
CA GLY A 277 -3.80 -4.63 5.17
C GLY A 277 -2.28 -4.73 5.10
N TRP A 278 -1.65 -5.78 5.64
CA TRP A 278 -0.20 -5.78 5.85
C TRP A 278 0.59 -6.21 4.61
N CYS A 279 1.80 -5.67 4.48
CA CYS A 279 2.78 -6.02 3.46
C CYS A 279 3.87 -6.99 3.97
N GLY A 280 4.72 -7.50 3.07
CA GLY A 280 5.93 -8.28 3.42
C GLY A 280 5.71 -9.71 3.91
N GLY A 281 4.50 -10.25 3.79
CA GLY A 281 4.14 -11.61 4.23
C GLY A 281 4.15 -11.84 5.75
N GLY A 282 4.10 -10.77 6.53
CA GLY A 282 3.87 -10.84 7.97
C GLY A 282 2.45 -11.34 8.29
N GLY A 283 2.31 -12.11 9.37
CA GLY A 283 0.99 -12.52 9.89
C GLY A 283 0.25 -13.59 9.09
N ILE A 284 0.88 -14.24 8.11
CA ILE A 284 0.28 -15.35 7.37
C ILE A 284 0.29 -16.61 8.25
N ASN A 285 -0.89 -17.17 8.50
CA ASN A 285 -1.12 -18.36 9.32
C ASN A 285 -1.97 -19.39 8.57
N LEU A 286 -1.85 -20.67 8.96
CA LEU A 286 -2.74 -21.73 8.51
C LEU A 286 -3.72 -22.06 9.63
N ALA A 287 -5.02 -21.97 9.36
CA ALA A 287 -6.08 -22.48 10.22
C ALA A 287 -6.52 -23.84 9.68
N ARG A 288 -6.40 -24.89 10.50
CA ARG A 288 -6.80 -26.27 10.11
C ARG A 288 -8.29 -26.52 10.22
N ASP A 289 -8.97 -25.70 11.00
CA ASP A 289 -10.41 -25.76 11.23
C ASP A 289 -10.95 -24.39 11.68
N SER A 290 -12.26 -24.33 11.95
CA SER A 290 -12.94 -23.12 12.40
C SER A 290 -12.54 -22.68 13.81
N GLU A 291 -12.14 -23.59 14.69
CA GLU A 291 -11.68 -23.25 16.04
C GLU A 291 -10.33 -22.54 15.99
N GLU A 292 -9.40 -23.01 15.16
CA GLU A 292 -8.13 -22.32 14.91
C GLU A 292 -8.36 -20.92 14.30
N LEU A 293 -9.32 -20.78 13.37
CA LEU A 293 -9.71 -19.47 12.84
C LEU A 293 -10.24 -18.54 13.95
N ARG A 294 -11.10 -19.03 14.84
CA ARG A 294 -11.59 -18.26 16.01
C ARG A 294 -10.46 -17.80 16.91
N GLY A 295 -9.48 -18.68 17.16
CA GLY A 295 -8.27 -18.35 17.92
C GLY A 295 -7.48 -17.21 17.28
N LEU A 296 -7.22 -17.30 15.98
CA LEU A 296 -6.52 -16.26 15.22
C LEU A 296 -7.30 -14.93 15.20
N ALA A 297 -8.62 -14.98 15.00
CA ALA A 297 -9.49 -13.81 15.04
C ALA A 297 -9.47 -13.12 16.42
N SER A 298 -9.45 -13.92 17.50
CA SER A 298 -9.36 -13.42 18.88
C SER A 298 -8.00 -12.78 19.18
N LEU A 299 -6.90 -13.30 18.63
CA LEU A 299 -5.58 -12.67 18.76
C LEU A 299 -5.50 -11.36 17.98
N ALA A 300 -6.02 -11.35 16.75
CA ALA A 300 -6.06 -10.17 15.90
C ALA A 300 -6.90 -9.02 16.49
N GLN A 301 -7.87 -9.33 17.35
CA GLN A 301 -8.63 -8.35 18.14
C GLN A 301 -7.73 -7.44 18.98
N GLY A 302 -6.64 -7.98 19.53
CA GLY A 302 -5.75 -7.21 20.41
C GLY A 302 -5.13 -5.97 19.74
N GLY A 303 -5.10 -5.93 18.41
CA GLY A 303 -4.63 -4.78 17.63
C GLY A 303 -5.62 -4.34 16.54
N ASP A 304 -6.92 -4.62 16.71
CA ASP A 304 -7.99 -4.32 15.73
C ASP A 304 -7.60 -4.68 14.27
N THR A 305 -6.86 -5.78 14.12
CA THR A 305 -6.26 -6.16 12.84
C THR A 305 -7.29 -6.90 11.99
N THR A 306 -7.80 -6.23 10.96
CA THR A 306 -8.69 -6.88 9.98
C THR A 306 -7.95 -8.04 9.30
N LEU A 307 -8.62 -9.18 9.18
CA LEU A 307 -8.09 -10.38 8.55
C LEU A 307 -8.78 -10.63 7.20
N VAL A 308 -8.10 -11.37 6.34
CA VAL A 308 -8.70 -12.12 5.25
C VAL A 308 -8.44 -13.61 5.44
N VAL A 309 -9.40 -14.41 4.97
CA VAL A 309 -9.34 -15.87 4.92
C VAL A 309 -9.37 -16.27 3.45
N GLN A 310 -8.49 -17.18 3.06
CA GLN A 310 -8.36 -17.69 1.69
C GLN A 310 -8.15 -19.22 1.73
N PRO A 311 -8.55 -19.99 0.70
CA PRO A 311 -8.26 -21.42 0.63
C PRO A 311 -6.75 -21.68 0.71
N TYR A 312 -6.37 -22.77 1.37
CA TYR A 312 -5.00 -23.27 1.26
C TYR A 312 -4.84 -23.99 -0.09
N LEU A 313 -3.94 -23.48 -0.93
CA LEU A 313 -3.69 -24.02 -2.28
C LEU A 313 -2.78 -25.26 -2.29
N GLY A 314 -2.36 -25.74 -1.13
CA GLY A 314 -1.53 -26.94 -1.00
C GLY A 314 -0.04 -26.66 -0.78
N GLU A 315 0.67 -27.70 -0.35
CA GLU A 315 2.12 -27.64 -0.21
C GLU A 315 2.77 -27.46 -1.58
N GLY A 316 3.82 -26.61 -1.64
CA GLY A 316 4.52 -26.35 -2.89
C GLY A 316 3.85 -25.32 -3.81
N THR A 317 2.83 -24.60 -3.32
CA THR A 317 2.28 -23.43 -4.02
C THR A 317 3.42 -22.46 -4.37
N VAL A 318 3.61 -22.19 -5.66
CA VAL A 318 4.69 -21.34 -6.17
C VAL A 318 4.17 -19.93 -6.39
N ASP A 319 4.93 -18.93 -5.97
CA ASP A 319 4.57 -17.54 -6.10
C ASP A 319 5.28 -16.91 -7.30
N TYR A 320 4.54 -16.20 -8.14
CA TYR A 320 5.02 -15.46 -9.30
C TYR A 320 4.68 -13.98 -9.11
N ARG A 321 5.70 -13.16 -8.85
CA ARG A 321 5.59 -11.71 -8.83
C ARG A 321 5.92 -11.13 -10.20
N VAL A 322 4.95 -10.47 -10.81
CA VAL A 322 5.17 -9.69 -12.02
C VAL A 322 5.44 -8.24 -11.65
N TYR A 323 6.56 -7.68 -12.11
CA TYR A 323 6.84 -6.25 -12.05
C TYR A 323 6.30 -5.59 -13.31
N VAL A 324 5.44 -4.60 -13.17
CA VAL A 324 4.82 -3.86 -14.29
C VAL A 324 5.30 -2.42 -14.26
N ILE A 325 5.75 -1.90 -15.41
CA ILE A 325 6.26 -0.53 -15.57
C ILE A 325 5.59 0.12 -16.77
N ASP A 326 4.98 1.29 -16.58
CA ASP A 326 4.24 2.03 -17.62
C ASP A 326 3.22 1.14 -18.38
N GLY A 327 2.60 0.19 -17.67
CA GLY A 327 1.58 -0.73 -18.19
C GLY A 327 2.12 -2.00 -18.86
N GLU A 328 3.44 -2.14 -18.99
CA GLU A 328 4.08 -3.29 -19.62
C GLU A 328 4.72 -4.21 -18.57
N PRO A 329 4.58 -5.55 -18.69
CA PRO A 329 5.31 -6.46 -17.84
C PRO A 329 6.83 -6.38 -18.09
N TYR A 330 7.59 -6.16 -17.04
CA TYR A 330 9.03 -5.90 -17.12
C TYR A 330 9.88 -7.12 -16.74
N ALA A 331 9.55 -7.76 -15.62
CA ALA A 331 10.25 -8.94 -15.13
C ALA A 331 9.30 -9.81 -14.29
N VAL A 332 9.65 -11.08 -14.13
CA VAL A 332 8.93 -12.02 -13.27
C VAL A 332 9.90 -12.60 -12.25
N ALA A 333 9.58 -12.48 -10.97
CA ALA A 333 10.24 -13.23 -9.91
C ALA A 333 9.39 -14.45 -9.54
N LYS A 334 9.93 -15.64 -9.79
CA LYS A 334 9.36 -16.90 -9.34
C LYS A 334 9.98 -17.28 -8.01
N ARG A 335 9.16 -17.28 -6.97
CA ARG A 335 9.51 -17.55 -5.58
C ARG A 335 8.99 -18.93 -5.20
N ILE A 336 9.90 -19.84 -4.84
CA ILE A 336 9.60 -21.23 -4.49
C ILE A 336 9.78 -21.37 -2.98
N PRO A 337 8.73 -21.76 -2.23
CA PRO A 337 8.85 -21.96 -0.79
C PRO A 337 9.76 -23.14 -0.45
N ASP A 338 10.47 -23.05 0.68
CA ASP A 338 11.14 -24.20 1.27
C ASP A 338 10.12 -25.24 1.76
N SER A 339 10.57 -26.49 1.87
CA SER A 339 9.73 -27.59 2.39
C SER A 339 9.16 -27.24 3.76
N GLY A 340 7.83 -27.31 3.90
CA GLY A 340 7.09 -26.98 5.12
C GLY A 340 6.84 -25.48 5.36
N SER A 341 7.28 -24.58 4.48
CA SER A 341 6.94 -23.15 4.56
C SER A 341 5.59 -22.85 3.92
N LEU A 342 4.75 -22.08 4.61
CA LEU A 342 3.48 -21.57 4.09
C LEU A 342 3.65 -20.35 3.16
N VAL A 343 4.84 -19.76 3.13
CA VAL A 343 5.12 -18.55 2.34
C VAL A 343 6.38 -18.74 1.51
N ALA A 344 6.34 -18.23 0.28
CA ALA A 344 7.46 -18.27 -0.65
C ALA A 344 8.37 -17.03 -0.58
N ASN A 345 8.07 -16.06 0.30
CA ASN A 345 8.83 -14.82 0.36
C ASN A 345 10.32 -15.07 0.59
N ALA A 346 11.16 -14.48 -0.26
CA ALA A 346 12.62 -14.63 -0.23
C ALA A 346 13.23 -14.22 1.12
N SER A 347 12.57 -13.32 1.87
CA SER A 347 12.95 -12.95 3.24
C SER A 347 12.87 -14.09 4.25
N ARG A 348 12.30 -15.25 3.88
CA ARG A 348 12.20 -16.47 4.71
C ARG A 348 12.90 -17.71 4.13
N GLY A 349 13.83 -17.53 3.19
CA GLY A 349 14.69 -18.62 2.70
C GLY A 349 14.21 -19.33 1.44
N GLY A 350 13.04 -18.96 0.90
CA GLY A 350 12.56 -19.48 -0.38
C GLY A 350 13.54 -19.18 -1.54
N ARG A 351 13.63 -20.11 -2.50
CA ARG A 351 14.46 -19.93 -3.70
C ARG A 351 13.79 -18.95 -4.66
N MET A 352 14.58 -18.11 -5.31
CA MET A 352 14.08 -17.13 -6.27
C MET A 352 14.75 -17.37 -7.63
N GLU A 353 13.94 -17.34 -8.68
CA GLU A 353 14.33 -17.45 -10.08
C GLU A 353 13.68 -16.30 -10.87
N PHE A 354 14.28 -15.90 -11.99
CA PHE A 354 13.71 -14.88 -12.88
C PHE A 354 13.41 -15.47 -14.27
N PRO A 355 12.34 -16.28 -14.40
CA PRO A 355 11.99 -16.89 -15.68
C PRO A 355 11.39 -15.87 -16.66
N PRO A 356 11.28 -16.23 -17.95
CA PRO A 356 10.44 -15.50 -18.89
C PRO A 356 8.98 -15.42 -18.42
N MET A 357 8.27 -14.38 -18.86
CA MET A 357 6.85 -14.18 -18.56
C MET A 357 5.99 -15.38 -19.01
N PRO A 358 5.26 -16.05 -18.10
CA PRO A 358 4.25 -17.02 -18.49
C PRO A 358 3.15 -16.35 -19.33
N PRO A 359 2.74 -16.91 -20.49
CA PRO A 359 1.74 -16.30 -21.36
C PRO A 359 0.40 -15.98 -20.66
N GLU A 360 -0.05 -16.87 -19.77
CA GLU A 360 -1.28 -16.72 -18.99
C GLU A 360 -1.26 -15.48 -18.08
N LEU A 361 -0.08 -15.13 -17.55
CA LEU A 361 0.09 -13.95 -16.69
C LEU A 361 0.17 -12.65 -17.50
N ALA A 362 0.59 -12.72 -18.77
CA ALA A 362 0.69 -11.55 -19.64
C ALA A 362 -0.70 -10.94 -19.91
N GLU A 363 -1.71 -11.78 -20.18
CA GLU A 363 -3.09 -11.32 -20.40
C GLU A 363 -3.69 -10.66 -19.15
N ALA A 364 -3.49 -11.26 -17.97
CA ALA A 364 -3.93 -10.67 -16.72
C ALA A 364 -3.20 -9.36 -16.40
N THR A 365 -1.90 -9.28 -16.70
CA THR A 365 -1.12 -8.06 -16.52
C THR A 365 -1.62 -6.92 -17.41
N ALA A 366 -1.92 -7.20 -18.68
CA ALA A 366 -2.51 -6.21 -19.58
C ALA A 366 -3.88 -5.71 -19.07
N TYR A 367 -4.72 -6.63 -18.58
CA TYR A 367 -5.99 -6.27 -17.93
C TYR A 367 -5.78 -5.34 -16.72
N PHE A 368 -4.81 -5.65 -15.86
CA PHE A 368 -4.51 -4.82 -14.69
C PHE A 368 -3.96 -3.45 -15.07
N ALA A 369 -3.08 -3.37 -16.06
CA ALA A 369 -2.53 -2.12 -16.57
C ALA A 369 -3.62 -1.17 -17.11
N GLU A 370 -4.66 -1.70 -17.74
CA GLU A 370 -5.82 -0.90 -18.19
C GLU A 370 -6.61 -0.31 -17.00
N LYS A 371 -6.78 -1.11 -15.93
CA LYS A 371 -7.56 -0.71 -14.74
C LYS A 371 -6.78 0.16 -13.75
N LEU A 372 -5.45 0.10 -13.80
CA LEU A 372 -4.54 0.75 -12.87
C LEU A 372 -3.59 1.64 -13.68
N PRO A 373 -3.98 2.88 -14.01
CA PRO A 373 -3.14 3.81 -14.78
C PRO A 373 -2.05 4.44 -13.89
N ILE A 374 -1.35 3.60 -13.11
CA ILE A 374 -0.20 3.97 -12.30
C ILE A 374 1.08 3.48 -12.99
N PRO A 375 2.19 4.22 -12.89
CA PRO A 375 3.40 3.96 -13.67
C PRO A 375 4.19 2.72 -13.20
N PHE A 376 3.85 2.15 -12.05
CA PHE A 376 4.50 0.96 -11.50
C PHE A 376 3.50 0.19 -10.66
N PHE A 377 3.56 -1.14 -10.67
CA PHE A 377 2.97 -1.99 -9.64
C PHE A 377 3.55 -3.40 -9.73
N CYS A 378 3.40 -4.14 -8.64
CA CYS A 378 3.68 -5.57 -8.61
C CYS A 378 2.37 -6.34 -8.49
N VAL A 379 2.29 -7.48 -9.18
CA VAL A 379 1.15 -8.40 -9.07
C VAL A 379 1.67 -9.76 -8.67
N ASP A 380 1.10 -10.30 -7.60
CA ASP A 380 1.43 -11.62 -7.09
C ASP A 380 0.38 -12.64 -7.55
N PHE A 381 0.87 -13.67 -8.22
CA PHE A 381 0.10 -14.83 -8.61
C PHE A 381 0.60 -16.07 -7.86
N LEU A 382 -0.32 -16.93 -7.44
CA LEU A 382 0.01 -18.23 -6.85
C LEU A 382 -0.33 -19.33 -7.84
N HIS A 383 0.61 -20.23 -8.10
CA HIS A 383 0.40 -21.42 -8.90
C HIS A 383 0.24 -22.63 -7.99
N ASP A 384 -0.92 -23.28 -8.04
CA ASP A 384 -1.27 -24.42 -7.16
C ASP A 384 -0.77 -25.78 -7.69
N GLY A 385 -0.17 -25.79 -8.88
CA GLY A 385 0.28 -27.01 -9.58
C GLY A 385 -0.56 -27.33 -10.81
N GLU A 386 -1.75 -26.74 -10.92
CA GLU A 386 -2.66 -26.89 -12.05
C GLU A 386 -2.94 -25.56 -12.77
N ARG A 387 -3.07 -24.46 -12.02
CA ARG A 387 -3.38 -23.14 -12.56
C ARG A 387 -2.84 -21.99 -11.70
N PHE A 388 -2.87 -20.79 -12.28
CA PHE A 388 -2.61 -19.55 -11.54
C PHE A 388 -3.85 -19.01 -10.85
N TRP A 389 -3.59 -18.30 -9.74
CA TRP A 389 -4.54 -17.51 -9.00
C TRP A 389 -3.99 -16.12 -8.73
N PHE A 390 -4.80 -15.09 -8.91
CA PHE A 390 -4.44 -13.74 -8.52
C PHE A 390 -4.57 -13.59 -7.00
N SER A 391 -3.46 -13.24 -6.33
CA SER A 391 -3.34 -13.23 -4.87
C SER A 391 -3.25 -11.84 -4.26
N GLU A 392 -2.49 -10.93 -4.87
CA GLU A 392 -2.27 -9.59 -4.31
C GLU A 392 -1.76 -8.60 -5.36
N LEU A 393 -2.13 -7.33 -5.20
CA LEU A 393 -1.58 -6.19 -5.92
C LEU A 393 -0.76 -5.35 -4.93
N GLU A 394 0.48 -5.02 -5.26
CA GLU A 394 1.28 -4.05 -4.51
C GLU A 394 1.56 -2.83 -5.41
N PRO A 395 0.87 -1.69 -5.23
CA PRO A 395 1.12 -0.49 -6.03
C PRO A 395 2.58 -0.05 -6.02
N ASP A 396 3.26 -0.23 -4.89
CA ASP A 396 4.68 0.07 -4.71
C ASP A 396 5.40 -1.14 -4.11
N GLY A 397 5.32 -2.26 -4.81
CA GLY A 397 5.92 -3.49 -4.34
C GLY A 397 7.45 -3.44 -4.29
N VAL A 398 8.01 -4.06 -3.26
CA VAL A 398 9.47 -4.19 -3.11
C VAL A 398 10.03 -5.07 -4.24
N ILE A 399 11.12 -4.61 -4.83
CA ILE A 399 11.92 -5.39 -5.78
C ILE A 399 12.97 -6.13 -4.97
N LEU A 400 12.91 -7.45 -4.97
CA LEU A 400 13.79 -8.29 -4.16
C LEU A 400 15.20 -8.35 -4.76
N PRO A 401 16.27 -8.30 -3.94
CA PRO A 401 17.62 -8.58 -4.40
C PRO A 401 17.75 -10.06 -4.73
N ASP A 402 18.39 -10.36 -5.86
CA ASP A 402 18.82 -11.71 -6.18
C ASP A 402 20.08 -12.04 -5.37
N ALA A 403 20.01 -13.06 -4.53
CA ALA A 403 21.14 -13.51 -3.73
C ALA A 403 22.31 -14.02 -4.59
N ALA A 404 22.05 -14.44 -5.83
CA ALA A 404 23.07 -14.86 -6.78
C ALA A 404 23.72 -13.69 -7.55
N ASP A 405 23.18 -12.47 -7.44
CA ASP A 405 23.67 -11.27 -8.13
C ASP A 405 24.12 -10.21 -7.10
N PRO A 406 25.41 -10.24 -6.67
CA PRO A 406 25.93 -9.29 -5.69
C PRO A 406 25.90 -7.84 -6.19
N GLU A 407 25.92 -7.62 -7.50
CA GLU A 407 25.83 -6.28 -8.10
C GLU A 407 24.38 -5.76 -8.16
N ARG A 408 23.41 -6.64 -7.89
CA ARG A 408 21.98 -6.34 -7.84
C ARG A 408 21.49 -5.73 -9.15
N THR A 409 22.03 -6.22 -10.27
CA THR A 409 21.85 -5.72 -11.63
C THR A 409 20.37 -5.59 -11.99
N LEU A 410 19.60 -6.67 -11.83
CA LEU A 410 18.17 -6.66 -12.18
C LEU A 410 17.37 -5.72 -11.25
N GLN A 411 17.67 -5.71 -9.96
CA GLN A 411 16.97 -4.84 -9.01
C GLN A 411 17.23 -3.36 -9.32
N ARG A 412 18.47 -3.00 -9.66
CA ARG A 412 18.85 -1.66 -10.10
C ARG A 412 18.15 -1.27 -11.39
N ASP A 413 18.09 -2.18 -12.36
CA ASP A 413 17.45 -1.95 -13.65
C ASP A 413 15.94 -1.68 -13.50
N ILE A 414 15.21 -2.55 -12.80
CA ILE A 414 13.78 -2.37 -12.51
C ILE A 414 13.55 -1.06 -11.75
N THR A 415 14.38 -0.75 -10.74
CA THR A 415 14.25 0.50 -9.96
C THR A 415 14.46 1.73 -10.83
N ARG A 416 15.48 1.73 -11.70
CA ARG A 416 15.77 2.84 -12.61
C ARG A 416 14.62 3.04 -13.60
N ALA A 417 14.11 1.96 -14.18
CA ALA A 417 12.97 1.99 -15.09
C ALA A 417 11.71 2.54 -14.40
N ARG A 418 11.43 2.08 -13.18
CA ARG A 418 10.34 2.57 -12.32
C ARG A 418 10.44 4.08 -12.07
N PHE A 419 11.60 4.59 -11.69
CA PHE A 419 11.79 6.03 -11.44
C PHE A 419 11.75 6.86 -12.73
N ALA A 420 12.22 6.30 -13.85
CA ALA A 420 12.06 6.92 -15.15
C ALA A 420 10.57 7.06 -15.54
N ALA A 421 9.76 6.02 -15.27
CA ALA A 421 8.31 6.05 -15.46
C ALA A 421 7.64 7.13 -14.59
N TYR A 422 8.08 7.31 -13.34
CA TYR A 422 7.57 8.38 -12.47
C TYR A 422 7.87 9.77 -13.04
N ARG A 423 9.11 9.99 -13.50
CA ARG A 423 9.51 11.25 -14.13
C ARG A 423 8.74 11.51 -15.43
N ALA A 424 8.54 10.49 -16.25
CA ALA A 424 7.76 10.59 -17.48
C ALA A 424 6.28 10.91 -17.18
N GLY A 425 5.70 10.24 -16.19
CA GLY A 425 4.35 10.52 -15.71
C GLY A 425 4.17 11.94 -15.19
N HIS A 426 5.12 12.44 -14.40
CA HIS A 426 5.14 13.84 -13.94
C HIS A 426 5.19 14.83 -15.11
N ALA A 427 6.03 14.58 -16.11
CA ALA A 427 6.12 15.41 -17.31
C ALA A 427 4.81 15.41 -18.13
N ARG A 428 4.17 14.24 -18.30
CA ARG A 428 2.84 14.12 -18.94
C ARG A 428 1.79 14.90 -18.16
N TRP A 429 1.80 14.78 -16.84
CA TRP A 429 0.88 15.48 -15.94
C TRP A 429 1.05 17.01 -16.02
N LEU A 430 2.28 17.52 -16.07
CA LEU A 430 2.55 18.95 -16.29
C LEU A 430 2.03 19.42 -17.67
N ALA A 431 2.28 18.64 -18.71
CA ALA A 431 1.88 18.96 -20.09
C ALA A 431 0.36 18.98 -20.28
N ALA A 432 -0.38 18.12 -19.56
CA ALA A 432 -1.83 18.10 -19.56
C ALA A 432 -2.47 19.33 -18.88
N GLY A 433 -1.65 20.14 -18.19
CA GLY A 433 -2.11 21.20 -17.31
C GLY A 433 -2.59 20.57 -16.00
N ALA A 434 -1.78 20.70 -14.95
CA ALA A 434 -2.11 20.27 -13.59
C ALA A 434 -3.61 20.50 -13.32
N PRO A 435 -4.38 19.47 -12.91
CA PRO A 435 -5.79 19.65 -12.66
C PRO A 435 -5.94 20.79 -11.66
N ARG A 436 -6.51 21.91 -12.11
CA ARG A 436 -6.89 23.00 -11.22
C ARG A 436 -7.91 22.37 -10.27
N GLY A 437 -7.54 22.25 -8.99
CA GLY A 437 -8.33 21.58 -7.94
C GLY A 437 -9.82 21.63 -8.24
N GLY A 438 -10.38 20.45 -8.55
CA GLY A 438 -11.66 20.34 -9.20
C GLY A 438 -12.78 20.96 -8.38
N ALA A 439 -13.47 21.94 -8.96
CA ALA A 439 -14.89 22.07 -8.69
C ALA A 439 -15.53 20.71 -8.98
N VAL A 440 -16.11 20.10 -7.94
CA VAL A 440 -16.88 18.87 -8.04
C VAL A 440 -17.93 19.06 -9.14
N ARG A 441 -17.77 18.37 -10.27
CA ARG A 441 -18.88 18.20 -11.21
C ARG A 441 -19.88 17.27 -10.54
N THR A 442 -20.88 17.86 -9.93
CA THR A 442 -22.14 17.19 -9.64
C THR A 442 -22.91 17.14 -10.96
N GLU A 443 -22.81 16.01 -11.67
CA GLU A 443 -23.83 15.66 -12.65
C GLU A 443 -24.91 14.87 -11.89
N ALA A 444 -26.14 15.39 -12.01
CA ALA A 444 -27.36 14.91 -11.39
C ALA A 444 -28.08 13.90 -12.28
#